data_AF-A0A7C5XF66-F1
#
_entry.id   AF-A0A7C5XF66-F1
#
_cell.length_a   1.000
_cell.length_b   1.000
_cell.length_c   1.000
_cell.angle_alpha   90.00
_cell.angle_beta   90.00
_cell.angle_gamma   90.00
#
_symmetry.space_group_name_H-M   'P 1'
#
loop_
_entity.id
_entity.type
_entity.pdbx_description
1 polymer ?
#
loop_
_entity_poly.entity_id
_entity_poly.type
_entity_poly.pdbx_seq_one_letter_code
_entity_poly.pdbx_strand_id
1 'polypeptide(L)'
;MQVQFIPADELEEEAVRNAKLIEYEGIDTKVITPEYLIAILLRAGRRKDIEKIERLLELIDIDREKLEEILNKFGLKKRFKFL
;
A
#
# COMPACT_ATOMS: atom_id res chain seq x y z
N MET A 1 1.05 -24.57 -18.38
CA MET A 1 1.24 -23.11 -18.19
C MET A 1 2.47 -22.92 -17.32
N GLN A 2 3.39 -22.02 -17.69
CA GLN A 2 4.61 -21.77 -16.94
C GLN A 2 4.38 -20.65 -15.92
N VAL A 3 4.84 -20.84 -14.68
CA VAL A 3 4.80 -19.79 -13.64
C VAL A 3 5.84 -18.73 -13.99
N GLN A 4 5.43 -17.46 -13.98
CA GLN A 4 6.32 -16.31 -14.15
C GLN A 4 6.59 -15.67 -12.79
N PHE A 5 7.87 -15.49 -12.45
CA PHE A 5 8.29 -14.72 -11.29
C PHE A 5 8.57 -13.29 -11.70
N ILE A 6 7.94 -12.33 -11.02
CA ILE A 6 8.17 -10.91 -11.22
C ILE A 6 8.94 -10.41 -9.99
N PRO A 7 10.07 -9.71 -10.16
CA PRO A 7 10.80 -9.16 -9.04
C PRO A 7 9.96 -8.07 -8.35
N ALA A 8 9.99 -8.07 -7.01
CA ALA A 8 9.47 -6.97 -6.23
C ALA A 8 10.40 -5.76 -6.38
N ASP A 9 9.83 -4.56 -6.30
CA ASP A 9 10.62 -3.34 -6.20
C ASP A 9 10.77 -2.85 -4.76
N GLU A 10 11.53 -1.78 -4.56
CA GLU A 10 11.88 -1.27 -3.23
C GLU A 10 10.66 -0.96 -2.35
N LEU A 11 9.57 -0.42 -2.93
CA LEU A 11 8.35 -0.11 -2.18
C LEU A 11 7.63 -1.39 -1.76
N GLU A 12 7.51 -2.35 -2.67
CA GLU A 12 6.84 -3.62 -2.39
C GLU A 12 7.61 -4.45 -1.36
N GLU A 13 8.93 -4.51 -1.49
CA GLU A 13 9.77 -5.17 -0.50
C GLU A 13 9.66 -4.51 0.88
N GLU A 14 9.68 -3.18 0.94
CA GLU A 14 9.56 -2.43 2.20
C GLU A 14 8.18 -2.60 2.84
N ALA A 15 7.12 -2.63 2.02
CA ALA A 15 5.77 -2.93 2.49
C ALA A 15 5.70 -4.33 3.14
N VAL A 16 6.29 -5.34 2.50
CA VAL A 16 6.32 -6.71 3.02
C VAL A 16 7.18 -6.80 4.29
N ARG A 17 8.33 -6.13 4.34
CA ARG A 17 9.19 -6.09 5.54
C ARG A 17 8.49 -5.46 6.74
N ASN A 18 7.65 -4.46 6.50
CA ASN A 18 6.89 -3.73 7.52
C ASN A 18 5.46 -4.26 7.72
N ALA A 19 5.12 -5.41 7.12
CA ALA A 19 3.81 -6.03 7.29
C ALA A 19 3.57 -6.42 8.76
N LYS A 20 2.35 -6.18 9.24
CA LYS A 20 1.93 -6.54 10.59
C LYS A 20 1.41 -7.97 10.60
N LEU A 21 1.71 -8.71 11.66
CA LEU A 21 1.07 -9.99 11.92
C LEU A 21 -0.32 -9.72 12.49
N ILE A 22 -1.34 -10.27 11.85
CA ILE A 22 -2.73 -10.22 12.31
C ILE A 22 -3.30 -11.63 12.34
N GLU A 23 -4.18 -11.91 13.29
CA GLU A 23 -4.95 -13.15 13.28
C GLU A 23 -6.13 -12.96 12.32
N TYR A 24 -6.25 -13.83 11.32
CA TYR A 24 -7.40 -13.88 10.43
C TYR A 24 -7.90 -15.32 10.34
N GLU A 25 -9.15 -15.54 10.77
CA GLU A 25 -9.77 -16.88 10.82
C GLU A 25 -8.91 -17.91 11.58
N GLY A 26 -8.28 -17.50 12.68
CA GLY A 26 -7.40 -18.35 13.49
C GLY A 26 -6.03 -18.63 12.87
N ILE A 27 -5.67 -17.93 11.78
CA ILE A 27 -4.39 -18.07 11.08
C ILE A 27 -3.60 -16.75 11.20
N ASP A 28 -2.41 -16.84 11.78
CA ASP A 28 -1.44 -15.76 11.81
C ASP A 28 -1.02 -15.37 10.38
N THR A 29 -1.43 -14.19 9.95
CA THR A 29 -1.28 -13.70 8.60
C THR A 29 -0.51 -12.38 8.59
N LYS A 30 0.54 -12.30 7.75
CA LYS A 30 1.26 -11.04 7.53
C LYS A 30 0.52 -10.18 6.51
N VAL A 31 0.07 -9.00 6.94
CA VAL A 31 -0.67 -8.06 6.11
C VAL A 31 0.04 -6.71 6.09
N ILE A 32 0.26 -6.18 4.88
CA ILE A 32 0.86 -4.85 4.71
C ILE A 32 -0.04 -3.78 5.31
N THR A 33 0.54 -2.69 5.80
CA THR A 33 -0.26 -1.64 6.42
C THR A 33 -1.04 -0.84 5.36
N PRO A 34 -2.15 -0.19 5.74
CA PRO A 34 -2.93 0.63 4.83
C PRO A 34 -2.11 1.71 4.11
N GLU A 35 -1.11 2.30 4.78
CA GLU A 35 -0.26 3.35 4.21
C GLU A 35 0.56 2.83 3.02
N TYR A 36 1.17 1.65 3.17
CA TYR A 36 1.90 0.99 2.08
C TYR A 36 0.96 0.55 0.95
N LEU A 37 -0.24 0.06 1.28
CA LEU A 37 -1.24 -0.31 0.29
C LEU A 37 -1.65 0.90 -0.56
N ILE A 38 -1.91 2.06 0.08
CA ILE A 38 -2.22 3.31 -0.61
C ILE A 38 -1.08 3.71 -1.55
N ALA A 39 0.18 3.66 -1.09
CA ALA A 39 1.33 3.99 -1.92
C ALA A 39 1.46 3.08 -3.15
N ILE A 40 1.27 1.76 -2.98
CA ILE A 40 1.32 0.79 -4.08
C ILE A 40 0.18 1.03 -5.09
N LEU A 41 -1.04 1.22 -4.62
CA LEU A 41 -2.21 1.52 -5.46
C LEU A 41 -2.03 2.84 -6.22
N LEU A 42 -1.50 3.86 -5.55
CA LEU A 42 -1.25 5.18 -6.13
C LEU A 42 -0.20 5.13 -7.24
N ARG A 43 0.86 4.32 -7.05
CA ARG A 43 1.88 4.10 -8.06
C ARG A 43 1.31 3.42 -9.30
N ALA A 44 0.47 2.40 -9.11
CA ALA A 44 -0.22 1.73 -10.21
C ALA A 44 -1.19 2.65 -10.95
N GLY A 45 -1.89 3.53 -10.22
CA GLY A 45 -2.66 4.65 -10.77
C GLY A 45 -3.85 4.24 -11.66
N ARG A 46 -4.33 3.00 -11.56
CA ARG A 46 -5.50 2.56 -12.33
C ARG A 46 -6.76 3.16 -11.72
N ARG A 47 -7.80 3.41 -12.54
CA ARG A 47 -9.05 4.02 -12.05
C ARG A 47 -9.65 3.29 -10.84
N LYS A 48 -9.68 1.96 -10.88
CA LYS A 48 -10.17 1.13 -9.75
C LYS A 48 -9.29 1.20 -8.50
N ASP A 49 -8.00 1.51 -8.66
CA ASP A 49 -7.06 1.64 -7.54
C ASP A 49 -7.29 2.99 -6.83
N ILE A 50 -7.61 4.06 -7.59
CA ILE A 50 -8.01 5.37 -7.05
C ILE A 50 -9.28 5.25 -6.19
N GLU A 51 -10.34 4.61 -6.72
CA GLU A 51 -11.59 4.37 -5.97
C GLU A 51 -11.35 3.59 -4.67
N LYS A 52 -10.38 2.66 -4.65
CA LYS A 52 -9.99 1.93 -3.43
C LYS A 52 -9.25 2.83 -2.45
N ILE A 53 -8.34 3.69 -2.92
CA ILE A 53 -7.63 4.63 -2.05
C ILE A 53 -8.62 5.54 -1.33
N GLU A 54 -9.59 6.13 -2.05
CA GLU A 54 -10.62 6.98 -1.45
C GLU A 54 -11.38 6.26 -0.34
N ARG A 55 -11.84 5.04 -0.59
CA ARG A 55 -12.53 4.21 0.41
C ARG A 55 -11.66 3.89 1.63
N LEU A 56 -10.37 3.59 1.42
CA LEU A 56 -9.44 3.33 2.52
C LEU A 56 -9.25 4.58 3.39
N LEU A 57 -9.16 5.76 2.76
CA LEU A 57 -9.01 7.03 3.47
C LEU A 57 -10.27 7.44 4.25
N GLU A 58 -11.45 6.99 3.81
CA GLU A 58 -12.74 7.28 4.45
C GLU A 58 -13.04 6.29 5.59
N LEU A 59 -12.77 5.01 5.39
CA LEU A 59 -13.24 3.94 6.28
C LEU A 59 -12.25 3.55 7.39
N ILE A 60 -10.98 3.94 7.26
CA ILE A 60 -9.90 3.47 8.13
C ILE A 60 -9.17 4.67 8.72
N ASP A 61 -8.78 4.55 10.00
CA ASP A 61 -7.85 5.48 10.61
C ASP A 61 -6.42 5.21 10.08
N ILE A 62 -5.96 6.11 9.22
CA ILE A 62 -4.67 6.02 8.55
C ILE A 62 -3.66 6.86 9.32
N ASP A 63 -2.48 6.30 9.56
CA ASP A 63 -1.36 7.08 10.09
C ASP A 63 -0.87 8.05 9.00
N ARG A 64 -1.31 9.31 9.12
CA ARG A 64 -1.04 10.36 8.12
C ARG A 64 0.43 10.73 8.05
N GLU A 65 1.13 10.71 9.19
CA GLU A 65 2.56 11.04 9.24
C GLU A 65 3.36 9.95 8.52
N LYS A 66 3.05 8.68 8.81
CA LYS A 66 3.69 7.54 8.14
C LYS A 66 3.35 7.48 6.66
N LEU A 67 2.09 7.73 6.28
CA LEU A 67 1.71 7.80 4.86
C LEU A 67 2.49 8.90 4.15
N GLU A 68 2.60 10.08 4.74
CA GLU A 68 3.35 11.18 4.16
C GLU A 68 4.85 10.84 4.01
N GLU A 69 5.46 10.20 5.01
CA GLU A 69 6.85 9.73 4.94
C GLU A 69 7.06 8.77 3.75
N ILE A 70 6.22 7.73 3.63
CA ILE A 70 6.27 6.76 2.54
C ILE A 70 6.09 7.45 1.18
N LEU A 71 5.08 8.33 1.06
CA LEU A 71 4.81 9.04 -0.20
C LEU A 71 5.95 9.99 -0.59
N ASN A 72 6.63 10.62 0.36
CA ASN A 72 7.82 11.43 0.11
C ASN A 72 8.98 10.56 -0.37
N LYS A 73 9.26 9.46 0.36
CA LYS A 73 10.36 8.54 0.07
C LYS A 73 10.30 7.97 -1.34
N PHE A 74 9.10 7.61 -1.80
CA PHE A 74 8.90 7.02 -3.14
C PHE A 74 8.47 8.03 -4.21
N GLY A 75 8.51 9.34 -3.92
CA GLY A 75 8.20 10.39 -4.90
C GLY A 75 6.73 10.44 -5.36
N LEU A 76 5.80 9.90 -4.57
CA LEU A 76 4.38 9.78 -4.90
C LEU A 76 3.53 10.95 -4.40
N LYS A 77 4.07 11.84 -3.56
CA LYS A 77 3.32 12.96 -2.95
C LYS A 77 2.58 13.85 -3.96
N LYS A 78 3.19 14.13 -5.12
CA LYS A 78 2.52 14.92 -6.17
C LYS A 78 1.26 14.22 -6.67
N ARG A 79 1.34 12.92 -6.94
CA ARG A 79 0.20 12.13 -7.43
C ARG A 79 -0.92 12.08 -6.40
N PHE A 80 -0.56 11.93 -5.12
CA PHE A 80 -1.54 11.92 -4.03
C PHE A 80 -2.29 13.25 -3.88
N LYS A 81 -1.65 14.39 -4.18
CA LYS A 81 -2.29 15.71 -4.12
C LYS A 81 -3.37 15.92 -5.22
N PHE A 82 -3.29 15.14 -6.30
CA PHE A 82 -4.25 15.21 -7.42
C PHE A 82 -5.31 14.10 -7.37
N LEU A 83 -5.28 13.26 -6.33
CA LEU A 83 -6.43 12.45 -5.93
C LEU A 83 -7.47 13.37 -5.30
#